data_AF-A0A0E4FXP9-F1
#
_entry.id   AF-A0A0E4FXP9-F1
#
_cell.length_a   1.000
_cell.length_b   1.000
_cell.length_c   1.000
_cell.angle_alpha   90.00
_cell.angle_beta   90.00
_cell.angle_gamma   90.00
#
_symmetry.space_group_name_H-M   'P 1'
#
loop_
_entity.id
_entity.type
_entity.pdbx_description
1 polymer ?
#
loop_
_entity_poly.entity_id
_entity_poly.type
_entity_poly.pdbx_seq_one_letter_code
_entity_poly.pdbx_strand_id
1 'polypeptide(L)'
;MSLRRAACLSLLIAIALASTARAGTVGREQDIVDLKLGQRVLVDDGTCPAGQVKEVRGAKMTDKGIAQTSSCVPRHGPKSK
;
A
#
# COMPACT_ATOMS: atom_id res chain seq x y z
N MET A 1 17.77 35.55 15.64
CA MET A 1 18.48 34.43 14.98
C MET A 1 18.05 33.04 15.50
N SER A 2 17.64 32.88 16.76
CA SER A 2 17.25 31.60 17.35
C SER A 2 15.94 31.01 16.78
N LEU A 3 14.95 31.85 16.43
CA LEU A 3 13.67 31.40 15.88
C LEU A 3 13.79 30.71 14.51
N ARG A 4 14.69 31.22 13.65
CA ARG A 4 14.96 30.63 12.32
C ARG A 4 15.62 29.26 12.44
N ARG A 5 16.54 29.10 13.40
CA ARG A 5 17.21 27.81 13.67
C ARG A 5 16.22 26.78 14.21
N ALA A 6 15.35 27.19 15.13
CA ALA A 6 14.30 26.31 15.66
C ALA A 6 13.33 25.84 14.57
N ALA A 7 12.92 26.73 13.65
CA ALA A 7 12.07 26.39 12.52
C ALA A 7 12.75 25.45 11.51
N CYS A 8 14.05 25.62 11.26
CA CYS A 8 14.80 24.68 10.42
C CYS A 8 14.91 23.29 11.07
N LEU A 9 15.16 23.23 12.37
CA LEU A 9 15.25 21.97 13.12
C LEU A 9 13.92 21.22 13.14
N SER A 10 12.80 21.91 13.37
CA SER A 10 11.48 21.28 13.34
C SER A 10 11.11 20.75 11.95
N LEU A 11 11.46 21.49 10.89
CA LEU A 11 11.25 21.04 9.51
C LEU A 11 12.06 19.77 9.19
N LEU A 12 13.33 19.70 9.62
CA LEU A 12 14.18 18.52 9.42
C LEU A 12 13.61 17.28 10.13
N ILE A 13 13.09 17.45 11.36
CA ILE A 13 12.47 16.36 12.12
C ILE A 13 11.19 15.87 11.43
N ALA A 14 10.36 16.78 10.91
CA ALA A 14 9.14 16.42 10.20
C ALA A 14 9.40 15.60 8.92
N ILE A 15 10.47 15.92 8.18
CA ILE A 15 10.87 15.16 6.99
C ILE A 15 11.36 13.76 7.36
N ALA A 16 12.12 13.63 8.46
CA ALA A 16 12.64 12.34 8.92
C ALA A 16 11.53 11.38 9.36
N LEU A 17 10.40 11.88 9.85
CA LEU A 17 9.29 11.05 10.33
C LEU A 17 8.22 10.74 9.27
N ALA A 18 8.39 11.24 8.05
CA ALA A 18 7.48 10.99 6.94
C ALA A 18 7.61 9.54 6.45
N SER A 19 6.95 8.62 7.16
CA SER A 19 6.80 7.22 6.75
C SER A 19 5.91 7.16 5.52
N THR A 20 6.51 6.98 4.34
CA THR A 20 5.74 6.79 3.10
C THR A 20 4.99 5.46 3.16
N ALA A 21 3.67 5.51 3.34
CA ALA A 21 2.79 4.37 3.13
C ALA A 21 2.76 4.05 1.63
N ARG A 22 3.67 3.18 1.18
CA ARG A 22 3.75 2.76 -0.22
C ARG A 22 2.71 1.68 -0.48
N ALA A 23 1.69 2.01 -1.26
CA ALA A 23 0.85 0.99 -1.90
C ALA A 23 1.68 0.29 -2.96
N GLY A 24 2.24 -0.87 -2.62
CA GLY A 24 2.96 -1.72 -3.57
C GLY A 24 2.02 -2.24 -4.64
N THR A 25 2.47 -2.24 -5.89
CA THR A 25 1.86 -3.00 -6.98
C THR A 25 2.81 -4.14 -7.28
N VAL A 26 2.33 -5.37 -7.26
CA VAL A 26 3.16 -6.56 -7.53
C VAL A 26 2.57 -7.33 -8.70
N GLY A 27 3.41 -7.95 -9.53
CA GLY A 27 2.97 -8.67 -10.72
C GLY A 27 2.36 -10.04 -10.42
N ARG A 28 2.61 -10.61 -9.24
CA ARG A 28 2.11 -11.93 -8.81
C ARG A 28 1.82 -11.91 -7.32
N GLU A 29 0.74 -12.57 -6.92
CA GLU A 29 0.32 -12.69 -5.52
C GLU A 29 1.37 -13.40 -4.64
N GLN A 30 2.16 -14.32 -5.20
CA GLN A 30 3.23 -15.03 -4.49
C GLN A 30 4.41 -14.14 -4.08
N ASP A 31 4.55 -12.96 -4.69
CA ASP A 31 5.58 -11.97 -4.33
C ASP A 31 5.14 -11.09 -3.14
N ILE A 32 3.94 -11.31 -2.59
CA ILE A 32 3.46 -10.63 -1.38
C ILE A 32 4.03 -11.36 -0.15
N VAL A 33 5.31 -11.12 0.13
CA VAL A 33 6.06 -11.83 1.18
C VAL A 33 5.68 -11.36 2.60
N ASP A 34 5.09 -10.17 2.78
CA ASP A 34 4.70 -9.63 4.09
C ASP A 34 3.46 -8.72 4.01
N LEU A 35 2.26 -9.30 3.85
CA LEU A 35 1.02 -8.53 3.84
C LEU A 35 0.58 -8.22 5.27
N LYS A 36 0.60 -6.95 5.66
CA LYS A 36 0.13 -6.55 7.00
C LYS A 36 -1.39 -6.65 7.10
N LEU A 37 -1.88 -6.83 8.33
CA LEU A 37 -3.32 -6.88 8.59
C LEU A 37 -3.96 -5.55 8.15
N GLY A 38 -5.00 -5.62 7.35
CA GLY A 38 -5.68 -4.45 6.77
C GLY A 38 -4.97 -3.81 5.57
N GLN A 39 -3.75 -4.26 5.21
CA GLN A 39 -3.07 -3.79 4.01
C GLN A 39 -3.77 -4.33 2.75
N ARG A 40 -3.84 -3.48 1.72
CA ARG A 40 -4.41 -3.78 0.39
C ARG A 40 -3.29 -3.65 -0.64
N VAL A 41 -3.17 -4.62 -1.52
CA VAL A 41 -2.18 -4.65 -2.60
C VAL A 41 -2.92 -4.95 -3.90
N LEU A 42 -2.63 -4.18 -4.95
CA LEU A 42 -3.20 -4.42 -6.28
C LEU A 42 -2.20 -5.24 -7.10
N VAL A 43 -2.71 -6.32 -7.69
CA VAL A 43 -1.97 -7.32 -8.47
C VAL A 43 -2.59 -7.38 -9.86
N ASP A 44 -1.76 -7.26 -10.88
CA ASP A 44 -2.18 -7.31 -12.29
C ASP A 44 -1.66 -8.61 -12.91
N ASP A 45 -2.24 -9.74 -12.48
CA ASP A 45 -1.85 -11.09 -12.90
C ASP A 45 -2.65 -11.61 -14.11
N GLY A 46 -3.56 -10.78 -14.65
CA GLY A 46 -4.44 -11.15 -15.77
C GLY A 46 -5.58 -12.11 -15.41
N THR A 47 -5.75 -12.47 -14.14
CA THR A 47 -6.83 -13.36 -13.67
C THR A 47 -8.20 -12.66 -13.68
N CYS A 48 -8.22 -11.33 -13.53
CA CYS A 48 -9.44 -10.53 -13.49
C CYS A 48 -9.88 -10.07 -14.89
N PRO A 49 -11.20 -9.88 -15.13
CA PRO A 49 -11.73 -9.37 -16.40
C PRO A 49 -11.18 -7.99 -16.77
N ALA A 50 -11.26 -7.65 -18.07
CA ALA A 50 -10.86 -6.33 -18.56
C ALA A 50 -11.57 -5.20 -17.78
N GLY A 51 -10.79 -4.20 -17.36
CA GLY A 51 -11.27 -3.09 -16.52
C GLY A 51 -11.27 -3.38 -15.02
N GLN A 52 -10.86 -4.56 -14.59
CA GLN A 52 -10.67 -4.92 -13.19
C GLN A 52 -9.18 -5.21 -12.90
N VAL A 53 -8.82 -5.15 -11.62
CA VAL A 53 -7.49 -5.52 -11.11
C VAL A 53 -7.69 -6.40 -9.88
N LYS A 54 -6.79 -7.37 -9.66
CA LYS A 54 -6.87 -8.24 -8.50
C LYS A 54 -6.42 -7.46 -7.28
N GLU A 55 -7.23 -7.47 -6.23
CA GLU A 55 -6.90 -6.87 -4.95
C GLU A 55 -6.70 -7.96 -3.91
N VAL A 56 -5.52 -7.95 -3.29
CA VAL A 56 -5.14 -8.88 -2.22
C VAL A 56 -5.11 -8.11 -0.91
N ARG A 57 -5.85 -8.59 0.10
CA ARG A 57 -5.96 -7.96 1.42
C ARG A 57 -5.57 -8.89 2.54
N GLY A 58 -4.89 -8.37 3.55
CA GLY A 58 -4.68 -9.08 4.82
C GLY A 58 -5.95 -9.03 5.65
N ALA A 59 -6.78 -10.07 5.59
CA ALA A 59 -8.14 -10.05 6.11
C ALA A 59 -8.23 -10.34 7.62
N LYS A 60 -7.46 -11.30 8.12
CA LYS A 60 -7.55 -11.73 9.53
C LYS A 60 -6.23 -12.31 10.04
N MET A 61 -5.91 -12.06 11.31
CA MET A 61 -4.86 -12.79 12.03
C MET A 61 -5.34 -14.20 12.38
N THR A 62 -4.55 -15.19 12.02
CA THR A 62 -4.73 -16.60 12.36
C THR A 62 -3.51 -17.09 13.14
N ASP A 63 -3.60 -18.26 13.76
CA ASP A 63 -2.49 -18.85 14.53
C ASP A 63 -1.23 -19.12 13.68
N LYS A 64 -1.38 -19.16 12.36
CA LYS A 64 -0.30 -19.35 11.38
C LYS A 64 0.16 -18.04 10.71
N GLY A 65 -0.38 -16.89 11.13
CA GLY A 65 -0.11 -15.58 10.54
C GLY A 65 -1.33 -14.95 9.87
N ILE A 66 -1.09 -13.99 8.96
CA ILE A 66 -2.15 -13.19 8.35
C ILE A 66 -2.77 -13.95 7.18
N ALA A 67 -4.07 -14.24 7.27
CA ALA A 67 -4.85 -14.80 6.17
C ALA A 67 -5.10 -13.73 5.10
N GLN A 68 -4.77 -14.07 3.85
CA GLN A 68 -4.96 -13.21 2.69
C GLN A 68 -6.27 -13.55 1.97
N THR A 69 -6.96 -12.53 1.46
CA THR A 69 -8.14 -12.69 0.59
C THR A 69 -7.94 -11.93 -0.71
N SER A 70 -8.26 -12.55 -1.83
CA SER A 70 -8.17 -11.94 -3.15
C SER A 70 -9.57 -11.67 -3.75
N SER A 71 -9.78 -10.49 -4.32
CA SER A 71 -11.02 -10.13 -5.03
C SER A 71 -10.73 -9.25 -6.24
N CYS A 72 -11.46 -9.41 -7.34
CA CYS A 72 -11.37 -8.50 -8.47
C CYS A 72 -12.14 -7.21 -8.16
N VAL A 73 -11.47 -6.06 -8.28
CA VAL A 73 -12.05 -4.73 -8.05
C VAL A 73 -11.93 -3.89 -9.32
N PRO A 74 -12.85 -2.93 -9.56
CA PRO A 74 -12.72 -2.00 -10.68
C PRO A 74 -11.37 -1.27 -10.64
N ARG A 75 -10.70 -1.18 -11.80
CA ARG A 75 -9.43 -0.47 -11.92
C ARG A 75 -9.69 1.04 -11.88
N HIS A 76 -9.58 1.63 -10.70
CA HIS A 76 -9.64 3.08 -10.53
C HIS A 76 -8.29 3.71 -10.92
N GLY A 77 -8.10 4.00 -12.21
CA GLY A 77 -7.00 4.84 -12.69
C GLY A 77 -7.22 6.32 -12.34
N PRO A 78 -6.19 7.18 -12.43
CA PRO A 78 -6.37 8.62 -12.29
C PRO A 78 -7.43 9.05 -13.32
N LYS A 79 -8.52 9.67 -12.85
CA LYS A 79 -9.56 10.23 -13.71
C LYS A 79 -8.87 11.23 -14.65
N SER A 80 -8.67 10.87 -15.93
CA SER A 80 -8.34 11.88 -16.93
C SER A 80 -9.54 12.82 -17.01
N LYS A 81 -9.30 14.10 -16.74
CA LYS A 81 -10.17 15.18 -17.23
C LYS A 81 -9.73 15.56 -18.63
#